data_AF-A0A7X8RIB0-F1
#
_entry.id   AF-A0A7X8RIB0-F1
#
_cell.length_a   1.000
_cell.length_b   1.000
_cell.length_c   1.000
_cell.angle_alpha   90.00
_cell.angle_beta   90.00
_cell.angle_gamma   90.00
#
_symmetry.space_group_name_H-M   'P 1'
#
loop_
_entity.id
_entity.type
_entity.pdbx_description
1 polymer ?
#
loop_
_entity_poly.entity_id
_entity_poly.type
_entity_poly.pdbx_seq_one_letter_code
_entity_poly.pdbx_strand_id
1 'polypeptide(L)'
;MSKDILKRKKAVAIKYEQNKSVAPVVQAKGTGLIAENILEEAKKHNIPIQEDQALLEILMEIELNETIPEELYEIVAEVLAYVYNLHKDEKKNVKNTT
;
A
#
# COMPACT_ATOMS: atom_id res chain seq x y z
N MET A 1 -1.82 30.69 -6.43
CA MET A 1 -2.86 29.64 -6.45
C MET A 1 -3.02 29.25 -7.92
N SER A 2 -2.72 28.05 -8.41
CA SER A 2 -3.41 26.80 -8.11
C SER A 2 -2.66 25.62 -8.78
N LYS A 3 -1.43 25.30 -8.37
CA LYS A 3 -0.70 24.16 -8.97
C LYS A 3 -1.20 22.82 -8.40
N ASP A 4 -1.89 22.86 -7.27
CA ASP A 4 -2.38 21.68 -6.54
C ASP A 4 -3.79 21.20 -6.96
N ILE A 5 -4.58 22.04 -7.64
CA ILE A 5 -5.98 21.70 -8.02
C ILE A 5 -6.04 20.66 -9.16
N LEU A 6 -4.94 20.42 -9.88
CA LEU A 6 -4.90 19.51 -11.04
C LEU A 6 -4.05 18.26 -10.84
N LYS A 7 -3.46 18.04 -9.66
CA LYS A 7 -2.64 16.84 -9.44
C LYS A 7 -3.58 15.64 -9.26
N ARG A 8 -3.81 14.92 -10.35
CA ARG A 8 -4.62 13.68 -10.35
C ARG A 8 -4.03 12.71 -9.31
N LYS A 9 -4.85 12.27 -8.36
CA LYS A 9 -4.45 11.27 -7.36
C LYS A 9 -3.92 10.03 -8.06
N LYS A 10 -2.97 9.36 -7.43
CA LYS A 10 -2.43 8.07 -7.83
C LYS A 10 -2.50 7.13 -6.63
N ALA A 11 -2.71 5.85 -6.88
CA ALA A 11 -2.70 4.84 -5.83
C ALA A 11 -2.25 3.50 -6.42
N VAL A 12 -1.49 2.76 -5.63
CA VAL A 12 -1.09 1.37 -5.90
C VAL A 12 -1.39 0.55 -4.66
N ALA A 13 -2.03 -0.60 -4.84
CA ALA A 13 -2.25 -1.59 -3.81
C ALA A 13 -1.36 -2.80 -4.06
N ILE A 14 -0.59 -3.17 -3.04
CA ILE A 14 0.30 -4.33 -3.07
C ILE A 14 -0.20 -5.40 -2.11
N LYS A 15 0.09 -6.66 -2.42
CA LYS A 15 -0.27 -7.80 -1.60
C LYS A 15 0.93 -8.70 -1.40
N TYR A 16 1.12 -9.15 -0.17
CA TYR A 16 2.16 -10.10 0.18
C TYR A 16 1.61 -11.16 1.14
N GLU A 17 1.74 -12.43 0.75
CA GLU A 17 1.40 -13.57 1.60
C GLU A 17 2.68 -14.32 1.97
N GLN A 18 3.22 -14.07 3.18
CA GLN A 18 4.51 -14.60 3.66
C GLN A 18 4.73 -16.11 3.43
N ASN A 19 3.66 -16.91 3.47
CA ASN A 19 3.74 -18.38 3.35
C ASN A 19 3.40 -18.92 1.96
N LYS A 20 3.12 -18.04 0.98
CA LYS A 20 2.64 -18.44 -0.35
C LYS A 20 3.31 -17.67 -1.50
N SER A 21 3.84 -16.49 -1.23
CA SER A 21 4.41 -15.61 -2.24
C SER A 21 5.89 -15.40 -1.97
N VAL A 22 6.70 -15.55 -3.01
CA VAL A 22 8.15 -15.26 -2.97
C VAL A 22 8.39 -13.75 -2.89
N ALA A 23 7.50 -12.95 -3.48
CA ALA A 23 7.58 -11.50 -3.54
C ALA A 23 6.20 -10.85 -3.38
N PRO A 24 6.12 -9.58 -2.93
CA PRO A 24 4.89 -8.80 -3.01
C PRO A 24 4.45 -8.59 -4.46
N VAL A 25 3.15 -8.45 -4.69
CA VAL A 25 2.54 -8.35 -6.03
C VAL A 25 1.65 -7.11 -6.10
N VAL A 26 1.69 -6.40 -7.22
CA VAL A 26 0.75 -5.30 -7.49
C VAL A 26 -0.63 -5.87 -7.81
N GLN A 27 -1.64 -5.55 -6.99
CA GLN A 27 -3.02 -6.04 -7.16
C GLN A 27 -3.95 -5.00 -7.74
N ALA A 28 -3.69 -3.72 -7.50
CA ALA A 28 -4.42 -2.62 -8.12
C ALA A 28 -3.51 -1.42 -8.32
N LYS A 29 -3.73 -0.67 -9.40
CA LYS A 29 -3.10 0.64 -9.63
C LYS A 29 -4.06 1.55 -10.39
N GLY A 30 -3.97 2.85 -10.16
CA GLY A 30 -4.91 3.78 -10.77
C GLY A 30 -4.51 5.24 -10.64
N THR A 31 -5.15 6.08 -11.46
CA THR A 31 -5.05 7.54 -11.39
C THR A 31 -6.44 8.17 -11.38
N GLY A 32 -6.55 9.40 -10.87
CA GLY A 32 -7.81 10.13 -10.77
C GLY A 32 -8.88 9.33 -10.01
N LEU A 33 -10.05 9.15 -10.63
CA LEU A 33 -11.19 8.45 -10.02
C LEU A 33 -10.86 7.00 -9.62
N ILE A 34 -10.03 6.30 -10.40
CA ILE A 34 -9.63 4.93 -10.05
C ILE A 34 -8.81 4.92 -8.77
N ALA A 35 -7.87 5.87 -8.63
CA ALA A 35 -7.09 6.00 -7.40
C ALA A 35 -7.98 6.33 -6.20
N GLU A 36 -8.98 7.18 -6.38
CA GLU A 36 -9.96 7.50 -5.35
C GLU A 36 -10.74 6.27 -4.89
N ASN A 37 -11.25 5.48 -5.83
CA ASN A 37 -11.94 4.24 -5.53
C ASN A 37 -11.03 3.23 -4.80
N ILE A 38 -9.76 3.10 -5.20
CA ILE A 38 -8.79 2.24 -4.51
C ILE A 38 -8.62 2.69 -3.05
N LEU A 39 -8.45 3.99 -2.82
CA LEU A 39 -8.27 4.54 -1.48
C LEU A 39 -9.55 4.41 -0.63
N GLU A 40 -10.73 4.56 -1.22
CA GLU A 40 -12.00 4.34 -0.54
C GLU A 40 -12.18 2.88 -0.14
N GLU A 41 -11.93 1.94 -1.05
CA GLU A 41 -12.01 0.51 -0.75
C GLU A 41 -10.98 0.08 0.30
N ALA A 42 -9.76 0.63 0.25
CA ALA A 42 -8.75 0.39 1.27
C ALA A 42 -9.24 0.83 2.67
N LYS A 43 -9.83 2.03 2.79
CA LYS A 43 -10.42 2.53 4.04
C LYS A 43 -11.56 1.63 4.54
N LYS A 44 -12.47 1.23 3.65
CA LYS A 44 -13.61 0.35 4.01
C LYS A 44 -13.15 -1.00 4.58
N HIS A 45 -12.05 -1.54 4.07
CA HIS A 45 -11.50 -2.83 4.47
C HIS A 45 -10.39 -2.72 5.53
N ASN A 46 -10.16 -1.53 6.10
CA ASN A 46 -9.07 -1.26 7.05
C ASN A 46 -7.69 -1.68 6.50
N ILE A 47 -7.46 -1.52 5.20
CA ILE A 47 -6.15 -1.68 4.58
C ILE A 47 -5.35 -0.41 4.85
N PRO A 48 -4.16 -0.51 5.47
CA PRO A 48 -3.33 0.66 5.75
C PRO A 48 -2.91 1.39 4.47
N ILE A 49 -2.89 2.72 4.55
CA ILE A 49 -2.51 3.60 3.44
C ILE A 49 -1.26 4.35 3.86
N GLN A 50 -0.20 4.23 3.05
CA GLN A 50 1.05 4.96 3.22
C GLN A 50 1.19 5.99 2.09
N GLU A 51 1.51 7.23 2.45
CA GLU A 51 1.78 8.29 1.49
C GLU A 51 3.30 8.42 1.27
N ASP A 52 3.77 8.01 0.09
CA ASP A 52 5.13 8.22 -0.37
C ASP A 52 5.09 8.51 -1.87
N GLN A 53 5.38 9.77 -2.25
CA GLN A 53 5.35 10.22 -3.64
C GLN A 53 6.41 9.49 -4.49
N ALA A 54 7.62 9.25 -3.96
CA ALA A 54 8.71 8.67 -4.73
C ALA A 54 8.47 7.18 -4.99
N LEU A 55 8.14 6.43 -3.94
CA LEU A 55 7.81 5.01 -4.06
C LEU A 55 6.58 4.80 -4.94
N LEU A 56 5.55 5.65 -4.81
CA LEU A 56 4.35 5.57 -5.63
C LEU A 56 4.65 5.69 -7.13
N GLU A 57 5.48 6.66 -7.54
CA GLU A 57 5.83 6.82 -8.96
C GLU A 57 6.56 5.58 -9.49
N ILE A 58 7.44 4.96 -8.70
CA ILE A 58 8.13 3.72 -9.08
C ILE A 58 7.16 2.55 -9.19
N LEU A 59 6.29 2.35 -8.19
CA LEU A 59 5.32 1.25 -8.17
C LEU A 59 4.27 1.35 -9.28
N MET A 60 3.99 2.57 -9.78
CA MET A 60 3.07 2.79 -10.90
C MET A 60 3.58 2.20 -12.23
N GLU A 61 4.91 2.05 -12.38
CA GLU A 61 5.54 1.48 -13.57
C GLU A 61 5.44 -0.06 -13.61
N ILE A 62 5.13 -0.71 -12.49
CA ILE A 62 4.99 -2.18 -12.39
C ILE A 62 3.61 -2.60 -12.89
N GLU A 63 3.51 -3.65 -13.71
CA GLU A 63 2.21 -4.07 -14.24
C GLU A 63 1.31 -4.76 -13.22
N LEU A 64 0.00 -4.75 -13.52
CA LEU A 64 -0.98 -5.45 -12.68
C LEU A 64 -0.66 -6.95 -12.64
N ASN A 65 -0.71 -7.51 -11.44
CA ASN A 65 -0.40 -8.91 -11.13
C ASN A 65 1.07 -9.29 -11.34
N GLU A 66 1.96 -8.32 -11.54
CA GLU A 66 3.40 -8.56 -11.52
C GLU A 66 3.98 -8.46 -10.11
N THR A 67 5.04 -9.23 -9.89
CA THR A 67 5.83 -9.17 -8.66
C THR A 67 6.65 -7.90 -8.64
N ILE A 68 6.79 -7.33 -7.44
CA ILE A 68 7.70 -6.22 -7.22
C ILE A 68 9.14 -6.69 -7.55
N PRO A 69 9.95 -5.85 -8.23
CA PRO A 69 11.36 -6.12 -8.47
C PRO A 69 12.19 -6.19 -7.19
N GLU A 70 13.29 -6.95 -7.22
CA GLU A 70 14.16 -7.19 -6.06
C GLU A 70 14.78 -5.89 -5.52
N GLU A 71 15.11 -4.96 -6.40
CA GLU A 71 15.66 -3.65 -6.03
C GLU A 71 14.72 -2.79 -5.17
N LEU A 72 13.43 -3.14 -5.12
CA LEU A 72 12.43 -2.46 -4.28
C LEU A 72 12.06 -3.26 -3.02
N TYR A 73 12.66 -4.42 -2.79
CA TYR A 73 12.29 -5.26 -1.65
C TYR A 73 12.58 -4.59 -0.32
N GLU A 74 13.71 -3.90 -0.19
CA GLU A 74 14.08 -3.25 1.07
C GLU A 74 13.05 -2.18 1.47
N ILE A 75 12.74 -1.26 0.56
CA ILE A 75 11.78 -0.18 0.82
C ILE A 75 10.35 -0.70 1.00
N VAL A 76 9.94 -1.72 0.25
CA VAL A 76 8.61 -2.33 0.43
C VAL A 76 8.52 -3.11 1.74
N ALA A 77 9.60 -3.79 2.15
CA ALA A 77 9.65 -4.49 3.42
C ALA A 77 9.55 -3.53 4.60
N GLU A 78 10.14 -2.33 4.52
CA GLU A 78 9.98 -1.28 5.52
C GLU A 78 8.51 -0.87 5.69
N VAL A 79 7.81 -0.62 4.58
CA VAL A 79 6.37 -0.30 4.59
C VAL A 79 5.55 -1.44 5.20
N LEU A 80 5.83 -2.69 4.81
CA LEU A 80 5.14 -3.86 5.36
C LEU A 80 5.43 -4.07 6.86
N ALA A 81 6.66 -3.83 7.30
CA ALA A 81 7.04 -3.93 8.70
C ALA A 81 6.35 -2.86 9.55
N TYR A 82 6.25 -1.62 9.04
CA TYR A 82 5.49 -0.55 9.68
C TYR A 82 4.03 -0.96 9.90
N VAL A 83 3.38 -1.46 8.85
CA VAL A 83 2.00 -1.97 8.91
C VAL A 83 1.83 -3.13 9.90
N TYR A 84 2.75 -4.09 9.88
CA TYR A 84 2.70 -5.23 10.79
C TYR A 84 2.80 -4.81 12.27
N ASN A 85 3.66 -3.84 12.57
CA ASN A 85 3.83 -3.32 13.93
C ASN A 85 2.55 -2.63 14.44
N LEU A 86 1.89 -1.84 13.58
CA LEU A 86 0.59 -1.23 13.91
C LEU A 86 -0.44 -2.30 14.33
N HIS A 87 -0.56 -3.38 13.55
CA HIS A 87 -1.49 -4.47 13.87
C HIS A 87 -1.10 -5.27 15.13
N LYS A 88 0.19 -5.37 15.45
CA LYS A 88 0.66 -6.06 16.66
C LYS A 88 0.27 -5.30 17.92
N ASP A 89 0.26 -3.98 17.87
CA ASP A 89 -0.12 -3.13 18.99
C ASP A 89 -1.66 -3.05 19.16
N GLU A 90 -2.43 -3.10 18.07
CA GLU A 90 -3.90 -3.27 18.12
C GLU A 90 -4.31 -4.59 18.80
N LYS A 91 -3.61 -5.69 18.53
CA LYS A 91 -3.89 -7.01 19.14
C LYS A 91 -3.50 -7.12 20.63
N LYS A 92 -2.61 -6.25 21.12
CA LYS A 92 -2.22 -6.22 22.54
C LYS A 92 -3.25 -5.48 23.40
N ASN A 93 -3.88 -4.43 22.88
CA ASN A 93 -4.88 -3.67 23.65
C ASN A 93 -6.19 -4.42 23.90
N VAL A 94 -6.53 -5.43 23.09
CA VAL A 94 -7.72 -6.27 23.32
C VAL A 94 -7.53 -7.29 24.45
N LYS A 95 -6.29 -7.62 24.83
CA LYS A 95 -6.00 -8.66 25.85
C LYS A 95 -5.92 -8.14 27.29
N ASN A 96 -6.04 -6.84 27.51
CA ASN A 96 -5.88 -6.23 28.84
C ASN A 96 -7.20 -5.72 29.47
N THR A 97 -8.37 -6.12 28.94
CA THR A 97 -9.70 -5.74 29.45
C THR A 97 -10.55 -6.93 29.88
N THR A 98 -9.97 -7.94 30.51
CA THR A 98 -10.70 -9.01 31.22
C THR A 98 -9.98 -9.33 32.50
#